data_AF-A0A927XR21-F1
#
_entry.id   AF-A0A927XR21-F1
#
_cell.length_a   1.000
_cell.length_b   1.000
_cell.length_c   1.000
_cell.angle_alpha   90.00
_cell.angle_beta   90.00
_cell.angle_gamma   90.00
#
_symmetry.space_group_name_H-M   'P 1'
#
loop_
_entity.id
_entity.type
_entity.pdbx_description
1 polymer ?
#
loop_
_entity_poly.entity_id
_entity_poly.type
_entity_poly.pdbx_seq_one_letter_code
_entity_poly.pdbx_strand_id
1 'polypeptide(L)'
;MKGSVFVVKRVIIICVILCILLLGVFSVLAYTEFISKNDYPAKKVTLAYEDSLIACTAQSAKELLGHEDQANKVYSPVNIYLALSMLSEITGGDTRSEILSVLNVENIETVRKHAKEIYESVREEGERTTSLPAASIWLRNDIQYKPDALEALVNDYFASSFEGVMGDPEFDLQLQSWLNENTGGLLEEQAKGLSFDEDTLIALAASLYFRAEWNDVFSESSTKTDVFHAVSSDRQAQFMHKGDSGTYYWDKKFGAVALPLSNGGKMWFILPNKGVSPESLFESDAILRLTNDPGAWKKQKHLIINKAIPKFDVTGENNLVESLQNLGVQLAFDITKSDFTPLTDFPDIYVSKAQHDVRVKIDEKGVEAAAYTVIIPVLGSTRFPEKSMDFIVDRPFAFVITSDDDLPLFAGVVNEVK
;
A
#
# COMPACT_ATOMS: atom_id res chain seq x y z
N MET A 1 39.94 70.92 -14.74
CA MET A 1 38.62 70.52 -14.18
C MET A 1 37.95 69.40 -15.00
N LYS A 2 38.56 68.21 -15.12
CA LYS A 2 37.93 67.03 -15.75
C LYS A 2 38.12 65.71 -14.96
N GLY A 3 38.88 65.70 -13.86
CA GLY A 3 39.12 64.51 -13.03
C GLY A 3 38.07 64.24 -11.93
N SER A 4 37.46 65.29 -11.38
CA SER A 4 36.57 65.16 -10.21
C SER A 4 35.15 64.68 -10.53
N VAL A 5 34.68 64.88 -11.77
CA VAL A 5 33.31 64.49 -12.19
C VAL A 5 33.22 62.98 -12.51
N PHE A 6 34.33 62.35 -12.86
CA PHE A 6 34.37 60.93 -13.26
C PHE A 6 34.39 59.98 -12.04
N VAL A 7 35.04 60.40 -10.95
CA VAL A 7 35.09 59.62 -9.69
C VAL A 7 33.74 59.63 -8.98
N VAL A 8 33.04 60.77 -8.95
CA VAL A 8 31.72 60.88 -8.31
C VAL A 8 30.65 60.04 -9.03
N LYS A 9 30.67 59.95 -10.37
CA LYS A 9 29.74 59.10 -11.13
C LYS A 9 29.96 57.60 -10.89
N ARG A 10 31.20 57.13 -10.70
CA ARG A 10 31.49 55.72 -10.40
C ARG A 10 31.06 55.30 -9.00
N VAL A 11 31.20 56.18 -8.01
CA VAL A 11 30.79 55.90 -6.62
C VAL A 11 29.27 55.80 -6.49
N ILE A 12 28.52 56.65 -7.20
CA ILE A 12 27.04 56.62 -7.19
C ILE A 12 26.51 55.34 -7.86
N ILE A 13 27.09 54.90 -8.98
CA ILE A 13 26.67 53.66 -9.66
C ILE A 13 26.94 52.43 -8.79
N ILE A 14 28.08 52.37 -8.09
CA ILE A 14 28.39 51.25 -7.18
C ILE A 14 27.44 51.26 -5.97
N CYS A 15 27.10 52.43 -5.41
CA CYS A 15 26.12 52.51 -4.32
C CYS A 15 24.71 52.11 -4.76
N VAL A 16 24.30 52.47 -5.98
CA VAL A 16 22.97 52.07 -6.52
C VAL A 16 22.92 50.57 -6.79
N ILE A 17 23.98 49.97 -7.33
CA ILE A 17 24.06 48.51 -7.55
C ILE A 17 24.09 47.75 -6.20
N LEU A 18 24.83 48.24 -5.21
CA LEU A 18 24.82 47.65 -3.86
C LEU A 18 23.44 47.76 -3.19
N CYS A 19 22.74 48.90 -3.34
CA CYS A 19 21.38 49.06 -2.83
C CYS A 19 20.37 48.14 -3.53
N ILE A 20 20.48 47.94 -4.85
CA ILE A 20 19.59 47.03 -5.59
C ILE A 20 19.86 45.57 -5.21
N LEU A 21 21.13 45.18 -5.01
CA LEU A 21 21.49 43.85 -4.51
C LEU A 21 21.02 43.62 -3.06
N LEU A 22 21.17 44.61 -2.18
CA LEU A 22 20.69 44.54 -0.79
C LEU A 22 19.16 44.48 -0.71
N LEU A 23 18.43 45.22 -1.56
CA LEU A 23 16.97 45.16 -1.65
C LEU A 23 16.48 43.82 -2.23
N GLY A 24 17.21 43.25 -3.20
CA GLY A 24 16.93 41.92 -3.75
C GLY A 24 17.21 40.78 -2.76
N VAL A 25 18.22 40.90 -1.91
CA VAL A 25 18.49 39.92 -0.85
C VAL A 25 17.47 40.04 0.29
N PHE A 26 17.05 41.27 0.65
CA PHE A 26 15.98 41.48 1.63
C PHE A 26 14.62 40.99 1.13
N SER A 27 14.30 41.13 -0.17
CA SER A 27 13.06 40.59 -0.71
C SER A 27 13.06 39.06 -0.74
N VAL A 28 14.19 38.41 -1.06
CA VAL A 28 14.33 36.95 -1.02
C VAL A 28 14.30 36.41 0.41
N LEU A 29 14.95 37.08 1.38
CA LEU A 29 14.88 36.72 2.81
C LEU A 29 13.48 36.93 3.40
N ALA A 30 12.80 38.02 3.05
CA ALA A 30 11.42 38.24 3.46
C ALA A 30 10.46 37.25 2.81
N TYR A 31 10.72 36.80 1.57
CA TYR A 31 9.94 35.77 0.90
C TYR A 31 10.16 34.38 1.52
N THR A 32 11.39 34.04 1.89
CA THR A 32 11.72 32.78 2.58
C THR A 32 11.18 32.76 4.02
N GLU A 33 11.22 33.88 4.75
CA GLU A 33 10.54 33.99 6.05
C GLU A 33 9.01 33.99 5.94
N PHE A 34 8.45 34.56 4.86
CA PHE A 34 7.01 34.52 4.60
C PHE A 34 6.53 33.10 4.25
N ILE A 35 7.28 32.35 3.45
CA ILE A 35 7.01 30.92 3.18
C ILE A 35 7.18 30.08 4.47
N SER A 36 8.20 30.35 5.29
CA SER A 36 8.40 29.64 6.56
C SER A 36 7.31 29.91 7.60
N LYS A 37 6.67 31.09 7.59
CA LYS A 37 5.60 31.45 8.54
C LYS A 37 4.19 31.15 8.05
N ASN A 38 4.01 30.97 6.74
CA ASN A 38 2.73 30.61 6.13
C ASN A 38 2.78 29.18 5.60
N ASP A 39 3.15 28.25 6.47
CA ASP A 39 2.90 26.83 6.29
C ASP A 39 1.40 26.59 6.46
N TYR A 40 0.61 27.09 5.49
CA TYR A 40 -0.75 26.66 5.30
C TYR A 40 -0.64 25.20 4.84
N PRO A 41 -1.28 24.23 5.52
CA PRO A 41 -1.29 22.87 5.00
C PRO A 41 -1.85 22.95 3.58
N ALA A 42 -1.03 22.62 2.59
CA ALA A 42 -1.52 22.43 1.24
C ALA A 42 -2.62 21.38 1.35
N LYS A 43 -3.87 21.79 1.13
CA LYS A 43 -4.99 20.86 1.13
C LYS A 43 -4.70 19.88 -0.01
N LYS A 44 -4.28 18.66 0.34
CA LYS A 44 -4.04 17.58 -0.61
C LYS A 44 -5.28 17.50 -1.51
N VAL A 45 -5.10 17.71 -2.81
CA VAL A 45 -6.20 17.56 -3.76
C VAL A 45 -6.37 16.06 -3.93
N THR A 46 -7.30 15.49 -3.17
CA THR A 46 -7.69 14.08 -3.29
C THR A 46 -8.18 13.82 -4.71
N LEU A 47 -7.53 12.88 -5.41
CA LEU A 47 -7.95 12.48 -6.74
C LEU A 47 -9.16 11.54 -6.65
N ALA A 48 -10.05 11.54 -7.64
CA ALA A 48 -11.31 10.81 -7.59
C ALA A 48 -11.13 9.29 -7.40
N TYR A 49 -10.03 8.72 -7.91
CA TYR A 49 -9.72 7.31 -7.70
C TYR A 49 -9.38 6.98 -6.24
N GLU A 50 -8.80 7.94 -5.49
CA GLU A 50 -8.47 7.78 -4.08
C GLU A 50 -9.74 7.53 -3.27
N ASP A 51 -10.80 8.31 -3.49
CA ASP A 51 -12.08 8.16 -2.79
C ASP A 51 -12.70 6.77 -3.02
N SER A 52 -12.70 6.29 -4.27
CA SER A 52 -13.21 4.94 -4.59
C SER A 52 -12.38 3.83 -3.95
N LEU A 53 -11.05 3.93 -4.02
CA LEU A 53 -10.14 2.94 -3.44
C LEU A 53 -10.24 2.93 -1.91
N ILE A 54 -10.33 4.10 -1.27
CA ILE A 54 -10.50 4.24 0.18
C ILE A 54 -11.84 3.64 0.61
N ALA A 55 -12.94 3.92 -0.10
CA ALA A 55 -14.24 3.34 0.21
C ALA A 55 -14.25 1.81 0.07
N CYS A 56 -13.66 1.28 -1.01
CA CYS A 56 -13.46 -0.15 -1.21
C CYS A 56 -12.56 -0.76 -0.11
N THR A 57 -11.50 -0.05 0.28
CA THR A 57 -10.60 -0.47 1.36
C THR A 57 -11.31 -0.55 2.70
N ALA A 58 -12.15 0.43 3.04
CA ALA A 58 -12.89 0.43 4.30
C ALA A 58 -13.82 -0.80 4.42
N GLN A 59 -14.51 -1.15 3.33
CA GLN A 59 -15.41 -2.31 3.29
C GLN A 59 -14.62 -3.62 3.33
N SER A 60 -13.63 -3.78 2.45
CA SER A 60 -12.81 -5.00 2.37
C SER A 60 -11.95 -5.24 3.62
N ALA A 61 -11.43 -4.20 4.27
CA ALA A 61 -10.62 -4.34 5.48
C ALA A 61 -11.47 -4.85 6.64
N LYS A 62 -12.70 -4.35 6.75
CA LYS A 62 -13.65 -4.82 7.77
C LYS A 62 -13.96 -6.30 7.58
N GLU A 63 -14.21 -6.73 6.35
CA GLU A 63 -14.50 -8.12 6.03
C GLU A 63 -13.28 -9.02 6.24
N LEU A 64 -12.12 -8.66 5.68
CA LEU A 64 -10.95 -9.55 5.65
C LEU A 64 -10.12 -9.52 6.93
N LEU A 65 -10.14 -8.41 7.68
CA LEU A 65 -9.32 -8.23 8.88
C LEU A 65 -10.14 -8.06 10.16
N GLY A 66 -11.44 -7.75 10.08
CA GLY A 66 -12.26 -7.38 11.24
C GLY A 66 -12.77 -8.55 12.08
N HIS A 67 -12.76 -9.77 11.55
CA HIS A 67 -13.17 -10.96 12.31
C HIS A 67 -12.05 -11.41 13.25
N GLU A 68 -12.32 -11.56 14.54
CA GLU A 68 -11.33 -12.08 15.49
C GLU A 68 -10.91 -13.51 15.12
N ASP A 69 -9.61 -13.70 14.98
CA ASP A 69 -8.95 -14.98 14.75
C ASP A 69 -7.58 -14.92 15.43
N GLN A 70 -7.04 -16.05 15.83
CA GLN A 70 -5.68 -16.12 16.40
C GLN A 70 -4.60 -16.13 15.30
N ALA A 71 -4.98 -16.36 14.04
CA ALA A 71 -4.08 -16.34 12.91
C ALA A 71 -3.64 -14.91 12.52
N ASN A 72 -2.46 -14.80 11.90
CA ASN A 72 -2.06 -13.58 11.21
C ASN A 72 -2.94 -13.37 9.97
N LYS A 73 -3.25 -12.12 9.65
CA LYS A 73 -4.05 -11.76 8.48
C LYS A 73 -3.34 -10.68 7.69
N VAL A 74 -3.33 -10.80 6.38
CA VAL A 74 -2.80 -9.77 5.50
C VAL A 74 -3.51 -9.83 4.16
N TYR A 75 -3.77 -8.67 3.59
CA TYR A 75 -4.29 -8.55 2.23
C TYR A 75 -3.80 -7.25 1.57
N SER A 76 -4.07 -7.10 0.28
CA SER A 76 -3.73 -5.91 -0.51
C SER A 76 -5.01 -5.28 -1.04
N PRO A 77 -5.43 -4.12 -0.49
CA PRO A 77 -6.64 -3.43 -0.94
C PRO A 77 -6.57 -3.03 -2.41
N VAL A 78 -5.40 -2.54 -2.86
CA VAL A 78 -5.16 -2.20 -4.26
C VAL A 78 -5.33 -3.42 -5.17
N ASN A 79 -4.75 -4.56 -4.80
CA ASN A 79 -4.84 -5.76 -5.64
C ASN A 79 -6.28 -6.28 -5.76
N ILE A 80 -7.06 -6.25 -4.66
CA ILE A 80 -8.49 -6.59 -4.69
C ILE A 80 -9.26 -5.61 -5.58
N TYR A 81 -8.99 -4.31 -5.46
CA TYR A 81 -9.64 -3.31 -6.30
C TYR A 81 -9.38 -3.58 -7.78
N LEU A 82 -8.13 -3.85 -8.18
CA LEU A 82 -7.76 -4.15 -9.56
C LEU A 82 -8.41 -5.46 -10.07
N ALA A 83 -8.42 -6.51 -9.25
CA ALA A 83 -9.06 -7.78 -9.60
C ALA A 83 -10.58 -7.64 -9.80
N LEU A 84 -11.27 -6.92 -8.90
CA LEU A 84 -12.69 -6.61 -9.04
C LEU A 84 -12.97 -5.70 -10.24
N SER A 85 -12.06 -4.78 -10.55
CA SER A 85 -12.15 -3.93 -11.74
C SER A 85 -12.12 -4.78 -13.03
N MET A 86 -11.20 -5.74 -13.14
CA MET A 86 -11.16 -6.70 -14.25
C MET A 86 -12.43 -7.58 -14.29
N LEU A 87 -12.94 -8.04 -13.15
CA LEU A 87 -14.17 -8.83 -13.09
C LEU A 87 -15.39 -8.04 -13.57
N SER A 88 -15.47 -6.74 -13.23
CA SER A 88 -16.55 -5.86 -13.68
C SER A 88 -16.55 -5.66 -15.20
N GLU A 89 -15.38 -5.71 -15.84
CA GLU A 89 -15.21 -5.59 -17.29
C GLU A 89 -15.89 -6.74 -18.03
N ILE A 90 -15.69 -7.96 -17.52
CA ILE A 90 -16.16 -9.19 -18.16
C ILE A 90 -17.57 -9.63 -17.73
N THR A 91 -18.18 -8.93 -16.79
CA THR A 91 -19.55 -9.19 -16.31
C THR A 91 -20.53 -8.12 -16.76
N GLY A 92 -21.82 -8.43 -16.89
CA GLY A 92 -22.88 -7.53 -17.33
C GLY A 92 -24.02 -7.38 -16.30
N GLY A 93 -25.03 -6.58 -16.66
CA GLY A 93 -26.30 -6.48 -15.91
C GLY A 93 -26.15 -6.22 -14.40
N ASP A 94 -26.96 -6.95 -13.62
CA ASP A 94 -26.95 -6.85 -12.16
C ASP A 94 -25.64 -7.40 -11.56
N THR A 95 -24.99 -8.38 -12.23
CA THR A 95 -23.70 -8.93 -11.80
C THR A 95 -22.63 -7.84 -11.78
N ARG A 96 -22.51 -7.06 -12.86
CA ARG A 96 -21.61 -5.90 -12.90
C ARG A 96 -22.00 -4.88 -11.84
N SER A 97 -23.29 -4.60 -11.68
CA SER A 97 -23.80 -3.58 -10.76
C SER A 97 -23.41 -3.85 -9.30
N GLU A 98 -23.44 -5.11 -8.87
CA GLU A 98 -22.94 -5.51 -7.54
C GLU A 98 -21.45 -5.20 -7.36
N ILE A 99 -20.63 -5.49 -8.36
CA ILE A 99 -19.19 -5.23 -8.32
C ILE A 99 -18.90 -3.71 -8.29
N LEU A 100 -19.61 -2.93 -9.12
CA LEU A 100 -19.49 -1.46 -9.13
C LEU A 100 -19.84 -0.85 -7.77
N SER A 101 -20.84 -1.41 -7.07
CA SER A 101 -21.21 -0.99 -5.72
C SER A 101 -20.07 -1.19 -4.71
N VAL A 102 -19.36 -2.32 -4.79
CA VAL A 102 -18.20 -2.58 -3.92
C VAL A 102 -17.03 -1.66 -4.24
N LEU A 103 -16.76 -1.43 -5.52
CA LEU A 103 -15.74 -0.48 -6.00
C LEU A 103 -16.10 0.98 -5.72
N ASN A 104 -17.34 1.27 -5.29
CA ASN A 104 -17.87 2.61 -5.04
C ASN A 104 -17.74 3.54 -6.27
N VAL A 105 -18.18 3.03 -7.43
CA VAL A 105 -18.16 3.74 -8.72
C VAL A 105 -19.47 3.53 -9.47
N GLU A 106 -19.82 4.47 -10.36
CA GLU A 106 -21.14 4.48 -10.99
C GLU A 106 -21.22 3.66 -12.29
N ASN A 107 -20.11 3.50 -13.01
CA ASN A 107 -20.08 2.89 -14.34
C ASN A 107 -18.69 2.33 -14.69
N ILE A 108 -18.65 1.52 -15.75
CA ILE A 108 -17.44 0.81 -16.19
C ILE A 108 -16.37 1.77 -16.73
N GLU A 109 -16.76 2.89 -17.34
CA GLU A 109 -15.83 3.91 -17.82
C GLU A 109 -15.03 4.53 -16.67
N THR A 110 -15.68 4.74 -15.52
CA THR A 110 -15.03 5.20 -14.30
C THR A 110 -14.11 4.13 -13.72
N VAL A 111 -14.52 2.86 -13.73
CA VAL A 111 -13.66 1.73 -13.31
C VAL A 111 -12.37 1.71 -14.14
N ARG A 112 -12.47 1.68 -15.47
CA ARG A 112 -11.31 1.66 -16.37
C ARG A 112 -10.35 2.81 -16.09
N LYS A 113 -10.90 4.02 -15.94
CA LYS A 113 -10.11 5.20 -15.60
C LYS A 113 -9.39 5.05 -14.26
N HIS A 114 -10.12 4.70 -13.20
CA HIS A 114 -9.56 4.58 -11.86
C HIS A 114 -8.55 3.45 -11.76
N ALA A 115 -8.83 2.28 -12.36
CA ALA A 115 -7.92 1.15 -12.38
C ALA A 115 -6.60 1.51 -13.06
N LYS A 116 -6.66 2.23 -14.18
CA LYS A 116 -5.48 2.75 -14.87
C LYS A 116 -4.69 3.74 -14.02
N GLU A 117 -5.35 4.73 -13.42
CA GLU A 117 -4.71 5.73 -12.56
C GLU A 117 -4.08 5.09 -11.31
N ILE A 118 -4.75 4.09 -10.71
CA ILE A 118 -4.21 3.31 -9.59
C ILE A 118 -3.01 2.49 -10.03
N TYR A 119 -3.10 1.77 -11.16
CA TYR A 119 -1.98 0.98 -11.68
C TYR A 119 -0.76 1.85 -11.94
N GLU A 120 -0.94 3.00 -12.60
CA GLU A 120 0.14 3.94 -12.91
C GLU A 120 0.72 4.61 -11.66
N SER A 121 -0.11 4.97 -10.67
CA SER A 121 0.35 5.59 -9.41
C SER A 121 1.12 4.62 -8.50
N VAL A 122 0.73 3.35 -8.49
CA VAL A 122 1.35 2.31 -7.65
C VAL A 122 2.61 1.75 -8.30
N ARG A 123 2.76 1.85 -9.62
CA ARG A 123 3.92 1.32 -10.34
C ARG A 123 5.16 2.19 -10.10
N GLU A 124 6.18 1.58 -9.51
CA GLU A 124 7.50 2.19 -9.28
C GLU A 124 8.60 1.16 -9.48
N GLU A 125 9.64 1.51 -10.23
CA GLU A 125 10.79 0.62 -10.47
C GLU A 125 12.10 1.37 -10.21
N GLY A 126 12.52 1.34 -8.95
CA GLY A 126 13.76 1.94 -8.47
C GLY A 126 14.64 0.94 -7.72
N GLU A 127 15.87 1.37 -7.42
CA GLU A 127 16.85 0.54 -6.70
C GLU A 127 16.44 0.30 -5.25
N ARG A 128 15.93 1.34 -4.56
CA ARG A 128 15.55 1.31 -3.13
C ARG A 128 14.08 0.98 -2.91
N THR A 129 13.24 1.22 -3.93
CA THR A 129 11.82 0.88 -3.91
C THR A 129 11.41 0.27 -5.24
N THR A 130 10.66 -0.81 -5.20
CA THR A 130 10.09 -1.51 -6.34
C THR A 130 8.64 -1.88 -5.99
N SER A 131 7.70 -1.39 -6.76
CA SER A 131 6.26 -1.63 -6.63
C SER A 131 5.71 -1.96 -8.00
N LEU A 132 5.38 -3.22 -8.24
CA LEU A 132 5.00 -3.73 -9.55
C LEU A 132 3.62 -4.39 -9.44
N PRO A 133 2.54 -3.65 -9.76
CA PRO A 133 1.26 -4.28 -10.04
C PRO A 133 1.37 -5.07 -11.35
N ALA A 134 0.70 -6.21 -11.41
CA ALA A 134 0.57 -7.01 -12.63
C ALA A 134 -0.82 -7.65 -12.70
N ALA A 135 -1.30 -7.85 -13.91
CA ALA A 135 -2.56 -8.52 -14.17
C ALA A 135 -2.38 -9.54 -15.30
N SER A 136 -3.11 -10.64 -15.25
CA SER A 136 -3.19 -11.60 -16.34
C SER A 136 -4.57 -12.22 -16.47
N ILE A 137 -4.88 -12.63 -17.70
CA ILE A 137 -6.05 -13.40 -18.06
C ILE A 137 -5.62 -14.72 -18.70
N TRP A 138 -6.23 -15.80 -18.24
CA TRP A 138 -5.92 -17.16 -18.68
C TRP A 138 -7.19 -17.75 -19.29
N LEU A 139 -7.17 -17.98 -20.59
CA LEU A 139 -8.34 -18.30 -21.41
C LEU A 139 -8.27 -19.75 -21.89
N ARG A 140 -9.42 -20.45 -21.84
CA ARG A 140 -9.56 -21.75 -22.48
C ARG A 140 -9.62 -21.57 -24.01
N ASN A 141 -8.83 -22.34 -24.74
CA ASN A 141 -8.57 -22.14 -26.18
C ASN A 141 -9.66 -22.62 -27.16
N ASP A 142 -10.74 -23.22 -26.65
CA ASP A 142 -11.85 -23.73 -27.46
C ASP A 142 -13.13 -22.85 -27.35
N ILE A 143 -13.01 -21.69 -26.70
CA ILE A 143 -14.09 -20.73 -26.51
C ILE A 143 -13.89 -19.51 -27.40
N GLN A 144 -14.99 -19.03 -27.98
CA GLN A 144 -15.01 -17.75 -28.66
C GLN A 144 -15.28 -16.62 -27.66
N TYR A 145 -14.28 -15.77 -27.44
CA TYR A 145 -14.40 -14.57 -26.61
C TYR A 145 -14.71 -13.33 -27.45
N LYS A 146 -15.34 -12.33 -26.82
CA LYS A 146 -15.64 -11.04 -27.44
C LYS A 146 -14.37 -10.18 -27.45
N PRO A 147 -13.89 -9.72 -28.63
CA PRO A 147 -12.66 -8.95 -28.74
C PRO A 147 -12.65 -7.70 -27.87
N ASP A 148 -13.76 -6.95 -27.83
CA ASP A 148 -13.86 -5.70 -27.07
C ASP A 148 -13.54 -5.88 -25.57
N ALA A 149 -13.96 -7.00 -24.97
CA ALA A 149 -13.69 -7.29 -23.56
C ALA A 149 -12.20 -7.61 -23.33
N LEU A 150 -11.59 -8.41 -24.20
CA LEU A 150 -10.16 -8.72 -24.13
C LEU A 150 -9.29 -7.48 -24.37
N GLU A 151 -9.68 -6.64 -25.34
CA GLU A 151 -9.01 -5.38 -25.63
C GLU A 151 -9.08 -4.41 -24.44
N ALA A 152 -10.23 -4.32 -23.77
CA ALA A 152 -10.35 -3.52 -22.55
C ALA A 152 -9.45 -4.04 -21.42
N LEU A 153 -9.45 -5.36 -21.17
CA LEU A 153 -8.58 -6.01 -20.18
C LEU A 153 -7.09 -5.70 -20.41
N VAL A 154 -6.64 -5.75 -21.66
CA VAL A 154 -5.25 -5.44 -22.04
C VAL A 154 -4.95 -3.95 -21.91
N ASN A 155 -5.81 -3.08 -22.45
CA ASN A 155 -5.51 -1.65 -22.62
C ASN A 155 -5.75 -0.81 -21.36
N ASP A 156 -6.78 -1.16 -20.58
CA ASP A 156 -7.22 -0.36 -19.42
C ASP A 156 -6.76 -0.96 -18.08
N TYR A 157 -6.46 -2.26 -18.06
CA TYR A 157 -6.03 -2.97 -16.84
C TYR A 157 -4.62 -3.59 -16.96
N PHE A 158 -3.93 -3.36 -18.09
CA PHE A 158 -2.57 -3.86 -18.35
C PHE A 158 -2.44 -5.37 -18.21
N ALA A 159 -3.53 -6.12 -18.47
CA ALA A 159 -3.53 -7.55 -18.30
C ALA A 159 -2.79 -8.26 -19.44
N SER A 160 -1.86 -9.14 -19.09
CA SER A 160 -1.25 -10.09 -20.04
C SER A 160 -2.27 -11.18 -20.39
N SER A 161 -2.35 -11.60 -21.65
CA SER A 161 -3.29 -12.64 -22.09
C SER A 161 -2.58 -13.93 -22.45
N PHE A 162 -3.09 -15.04 -21.91
CA PHE A 162 -2.62 -16.40 -22.15
C PHE A 162 -3.80 -17.27 -22.57
N GLU A 163 -3.56 -18.18 -23.52
CA GLU A 163 -4.58 -19.08 -24.05
C GLU A 163 -4.02 -20.51 -24.06
N GLY A 164 -4.79 -21.47 -23.54
CA GLY A 164 -4.31 -22.84 -23.35
C GLY A 164 -5.42 -23.86 -23.09
N VAL A 165 -5.00 -25.09 -22.80
CA VAL A 165 -5.91 -26.19 -22.42
C VAL A 165 -5.99 -26.22 -20.89
N MET A 166 -7.19 -26.08 -20.36
CA MET A 166 -7.42 -26.11 -18.91
C MET A 166 -7.29 -27.54 -18.38
N GLY A 167 -6.67 -27.70 -17.21
CA GLY A 167 -6.27 -29.02 -16.68
C GLY A 167 -4.99 -29.61 -17.30
N ASP A 168 -4.35 -28.93 -18.25
CA ASP A 168 -3.02 -29.31 -18.75
C ASP A 168 -1.93 -28.86 -17.75
N PRO A 169 -1.12 -29.78 -17.20
CA PRO A 169 -0.03 -29.43 -16.31
C PRO A 169 0.98 -28.42 -16.90
N GLU A 170 1.16 -28.39 -18.22
CA GLU A 170 2.04 -27.39 -18.86
C GLU A 170 1.44 -25.97 -18.81
N PHE A 171 0.12 -25.85 -18.83
CA PHE A 171 -0.55 -24.55 -18.72
C PHE A 171 -0.63 -24.08 -17.26
N ASP A 172 -0.82 -25.01 -16.32
CA ASP A 172 -0.69 -24.73 -14.89
C ASP A 172 0.71 -24.18 -14.56
N LEU A 173 1.77 -24.83 -15.07
CA LEU A 173 3.15 -24.36 -14.86
C LEU A 173 3.41 -22.96 -15.42
N GLN A 174 2.71 -22.54 -16.48
CA GLN A 174 2.79 -21.17 -16.99
C GLN A 174 2.17 -20.18 -16.01
N LEU A 175 1.00 -20.48 -15.44
CA LEU A 175 0.39 -19.64 -14.39
C LEU A 175 1.32 -19.53 -13.18
N GLN A 176 1.86 -20.66 -12.71
CA GLN A 176 2.75 -20.70 -11.56
C GLN A 176 4.01 -19.87 -11.79
N SER A 177 4.61 -19.99 -12.98
CA SER A 177 5.79 -19.22 -13.37
C SER A 177 5.46 -17.72 -13.46
N TRP A 178 4.33 -17.36 -14.07
CA TRP A 178 3.88 -15.97 -14.16
C TRP A 178 3.68 -15.36 -12.76
N LEU A 179 3.03 -16.07 -11.84
CA LEU A 179 2.86 -15.62 -10.46
C LEU A 179 4.20 -15.47 -9.74
N ASN A 180 5.11 -16.42 -9.91
CA ASN A 180 6.41 -16.38 -9.28
C ASN A 180 7.24 -15.16 -9.76
N GLU A 181 7.23 -14.91 -11.07
CA GLU A 181 7.90 -13.75 -11.68
C GLU A 181 7.28 -12.43 -11.21
N ASN A 182 5.95 -12.31 -11.24
CA ASN A 182 5.23 -11.08 -10.87
C ASN A 182 5.05 -10.90 -9.35
N THR A 183 5.67 -11.76 -8.54
CA THR A 183 5.75 -11.65 -7.07
C THR A 183 7.20 -11.67 -6.56
N GLY A 184 8.18 -11.60 -7.47
CA GLY A 184 9.60 -11.59 -7.12
C GLY A 184 10.08 -12.85 -6.38
N GLY A 185 9.38 -13.98 -6.54
CA GLY A 185 9.70 -15.23 -5.83
C GLY A 185 9.04 -15.39 -4.45
N LEU A 186 8.34 -14.36 -3.95
CA LEU A 186 7.86 -14.36 -2.56
C LEU A 186 6.74 -15.36 -2.28
N LEU A 187 5.94 -15.66 -3.31
CA LEU A 187 4.78 -16.55 -3.25
C LEU A 187 5.02 -17.86 -4.02
N GLU A 188 6.27 -18.28 -4.21
CA GLU A 188 6.62 -19.50 -4.96
C GLU A 188 5.90 -20.74 -4.39
N GLU A 189 5.88 -20.89 -3.06
CA GLU A 189 5.23 -22.04 -2.40
C GLU A 189 3.70 -22.01 -2.54
N GLN A 190 3.08 -20.82 -2.46
CA GLN A 190 1.65 -20.64 -2.69
C GLN A 190 1.28 -20.93 -4.14
N ALA A 191 2.11 -20.48 -5.09
CA ALA A 191 1.88 -20.68 -6.51
C ALA A 191 1.98 -22.17 -6.90
N LYS A 192 2.91 -22.95 -6.33
CA LYS A 192 3.12 -24.38 -6.67
C LYS A 192 1.86 -25.25 -6.60
N GLY A 193 0.88 -24.89 -5.77
CA GLY A 193 -0.37 -25.64 -5.60
C GLY A 193 -1.49 -25.25 -6.58
N LEU A 194 -1.30 -24.21 -7.40
CA LEU A 194 -2.33 -23.72 -8.29
C LEU A 194 -2.42 -24.55 -9.57
N SER A 195 -3.64 -24.93 -9.91
CA SER A 195 -4.00 -25.64 -11.13
C SER A 195 -5.37 -25.19 -11.60
N PHE A 196 -5.63 -25.36 -12.90
CA PHE A 196 -6.95 -25.14 -13.49
C PHE A 196 -7.74 -26.45 -13.52
N ASP A 197 -9.00 -26.40 -13.10
CA ASP A 197 -9.93 -27.50 -13.36
C ASP A 197 -10.24 -27.56 -14.87
N GLU A 198 -10.50 -28.75 -15.42
CA GLU A 198 -10.78 -28.96 -16.86
C GLU A 198 -11.97 -28.12 -17.38
N ASP A 199 -12.92 -27.80 -16.50
CA ASP A 199 -14.11 -26.99 -16.79
C ASP A 199 -13.91 -25.48 -16.60
N THR A 200 -12.73 -25.05 -16.14
CA THR A 200 -12.37 -23.62 -16.05
C THR A 200 -12.48 -22.99 -17.44
N LEU A 201 -13.15 -21.83 -17.55
CA LEU A 201 -13.20 -21.07 -18.81
C LEU A 201 -12.21 -19.92 -18.83
N ILE A 202 -12.12 -19.21 -17.70
CA ILE A 202 -11.26 -18.05 -17.52
C ILE A 202 -10.72 -18.03 -16.10
N ALA A 203 -9.46 -17.60 -15.95
CA ALA A 203 -8.94 -17.13 -14.68
C ALA A 203 -8.38 -15.71 -14.82
N LEU A 204 -8.69 -14.86 -13.84
CA LEU A 204 -8.09 -13.54 -13.68
C LEU A 204 -7.10 -13.61 -12.52
N ALA A 205 -5.87 -13.21 -12.76
CA ALA A 205 -4.87 -13.09 -11.70
C ALA A 205 -4.37 -11.65 -11.63
N ALA A 206 -4.42 -11.06 -10.44
CA ALA A 206 -3.79 -9.78 -10.15
C ALA A 206 -2.74 -10.00 -9.06
N SER A 207 -1.58 -9.37 -9.20
CA SER A 207 -0.53 -9.36 -8.17
C SER A 207 -0.01 -7.96 -7.94
N LEU A 208 0.53 -7.75 -6.74
CA LEU A 208 1.31 -6.57 -6.40
C LEU A 208 2.59 -7.02 -5.70
N TYR A 209 3.71 -6.96 -6.41
CA TYR A 209 5.02 -7.09 -5.79
C TYR A 209 5.44 -5.75 -5.21
N PHE A 210 5.78 -5.72 -3.92
CA PHE A 210 6.23 -4.50 -3.26
C PHE A 210 7.45 -4.76 -2.40
N ARG A 211 8.47 -3.94 -2.60
CA ARG A 211 9.74 -3.93 -1.90
C ARG A 211 10.15 -2.48 -1.70
N ALA A 212 10.44 -2.06 -0.48
CA ALA A 212 10.87 -0.70 -0.19
C ALA A 212 11.82 -0.67 1.01
N GLU A 213 12.95 0.01 0.89
CA GLU A 213 13.83 0.28 2.02
C GLU A 213 13.17 1.26 3.01
N TRP A 214 13.52 1.13 4.29
CA TRP A 214 13.30 2.21 5.24
C TRP A 214 14.06 3.45 4.75
N ASN A 215 13.44 4.63 4.82
CA ASN A 215 14.14 5.87 4.52
C ASN A 215 15.37 6.03 5.43
N ASP A 216 15.22 5.63 6.70
CA ASP A 216 16.31 5.54 7.65
C ASP A 216 16.30 4.15 8.31
N VAL A 217 17.26 3.30 7.93
CA VAL A 217 17.35 1.88 8.28
C VAL A 217 17.58 1.63 9.77
N PHE A 218 17.25 0.42 10.23
CA PHE A 218 17.63 -0.05 11.56
C PHE A 218 19.07 -0.57 11.52
N SER A 219 19.79 -0.43 12.63
CA SER A 219 21.09 -1.09 12.76
C SER A 219 20.89 -2.54 13.18
N GLU A 220 21.41 -3.49 12.40
CA GLU A 220 21.42 -4.92 12.77
C GLU A 220 22.07 -5.17 14.14
N SER A 221 23.07 -4.35 14.50
CA SER A 221 23.73 -4.43 15.82
C SER A 221 22.84 -4.02 17.00
N SER A 222 21.73 -3.34 16.72
CA SER A 222 20.71 -2.96 17.70
C SER A 222 19.56 -3.95 17.77
N THR A 223 19.50 -4.92 16.85
CA THR A 223 18.53 -6.01 16.90
C THR A 223 18.84 -6.95 18.06
N LYS A 224 17.82 -7.29 18.85
CA LYS A 224 17.97 -8.14 20.03
C LYS A 224 16.79 -9.10 20.13
N THR A 225 17.05 -10.28 20.69
CA THR A 225 15.98 -11.19 21.09
C THR A 225 15.18 -10.60 22.24
N ASP A 226 13.86 -10.55 22.10
CA ASP A 226 12.92 -10.18 23.18
C ASP A 226 11.64 -11.03 23.07
N VAL A 227 10.74 -10.87 24.05
CA VAL A 227 9.47 -11.59 24.13
C VAL A 227 8.38 -10.83 23.38
N PHE A 228 7.69 -11.53 22.49
CA PHE A 228 6.41 -11.13 21.93
C PHE A 228 5.28 -11.92 22.60
N HIS A 229 4.38 -11.22 23.26
CA HIS A 229 3.22 -11.74 23.96
C HIS A 229 2.08 -12.05 22.98
N ALA A 230 2.23 -13.13 22.20
CA ALA A 230 1.22 -13.55 21.22
C ALA A 230 -0.09 -13.95 21.89
N VAL A 231 -1.18 -14.01 21.10
CA VAL A 231 -2.50 -14.46 21.59
C VAL A 231 -2.44 -15.88 22.17
N SER A 232 -1.65 -16.76 21.55
CA SER A 232 -1.52 -18.16 21.96
C SER A 232 -0.58 -18.34 23.16
N SER A 233 0.64 -17.81 23.07
CA SER A 233 1.68 -17.90 24.10
C SER A 233 2.88 -17.00 23.77
N ASP A 234 3.67 -16.64 24.78
CA ASP A 234 4.91 -15.89 24.60
C ASP A 234 5.86 -16.55 23.58
N ARG A 235 6.36 -15.75 22.64
CA ARG A 235 7.34 -16.14 21.61
C ARG A 235 8.61 -15.32 21.76
N GLN A 236 9.76 -15.93 21.52
CA GLN A 236 11.02 -15.18 21.37
C GLN A 236 11.13 -14.70 19.94
N ALA A 237 11.37 -13.41 19.73
CA ALA A 237 11.52 -12.82 18.40
C ALA A 237 12.68 -11.83 18.35
N GLN A 238 13.18 -11.55 17.15
CA GLN A 238 14.18 -10.51 16.93
C GLN A 238 13.50 -9.14 16.84
N PHE A 239 13.76 -8.26 17.79
CA PHE A 239 13.26 -6.89 17.82
C PHE A 239 14.31 -5.92 17.30
N MET A 240 13.94 -5.17 16.27
CA MET A 240 14.70 -4.05 15.74
C MET A 240 14.50 -2.83 16.62
N HIS A 241 15.58 -2.13 16.97
CA HIS A 241 15.53 -1.00 17.90
C HIS A 241 16.02 0.28 17.24
N LYS A 242 15.30 1.38 17.47
CA LYS A 242 15.68 2.72 16.97
C LYS A 242 15.03 3.84 17.77
N GLY A 243 15.82 4.84 18.17
CA GLY A 243 15.32 6.08 18.75
C GLY A 243 15.56 7.23 17.79
N ASP A 244 14.51 7.93 17.40
CA ASP A 244 14.57 9.10 16.51
C ASP A 244 13.41 10.07 16.80
N SER A 245 13.42 11.24 16.16
CA SER A 245 12.30 12.17 16.24
C SER A 245 11.19 11.74 15.28
N GLY A 246 9.96 11.71 15.77
CA GLY A 246 8.81 11.31 14.98
C GLY A 246 7.49 11.78 15.58
N THR A 247 6.40 11.42 14.92
CA THR A 247 5.06 11.72 15.40
C THR A 247 4.41 10.46 15.95
N TYR A 248 3.96 10.54 17.20
CA TYR A 248 3.11 9.54 17.82
C TYR A 248 1.66 9.96 17.68
N TYR A 249 0.83 9.04 17.22
CA TYR A 249 -0.61 9.21 17.08
C TYR A 249 -1.31 8.32 18.10
N TRP A 250 -2.43 8.77 18.65
CA TRP A 250 -3.23 7.94 19.55
C TRP A 250 -4.72 8.13 19.37
N ASP A 251 -5.47 7.13 19.80
CA ASP A 251 -6.90 7.21 20.02
C ASP A 251 -7.33 6.46 21.28
N LYS A 252 -8.64 6.35 21.51
CA LYS A 252 -9.22 5.55 22.59
C LYS A 252 -8.88 4.06 22.45
N LYS A 253 -8.72 3.56 21.22
CA LYS A 253 -8.50 2.13 20.94
C LYS A 253 -7.03 1.76 20.70
N PHE A 254 -6.15 2.69 20.31
CA PHE A 254 -4.78 2.36 19.89
C PHE A 254 -3.78 3.51 20.05
N GLY A 255 -2.50 3.19 19.96
CA GLY A 255 -1.40 4.11 19.64
C GLY A 255 -0.72 3.73 18.33
N ALA A 256 -0.14 4.68 17.60
CA ALA A 256 0.47 4.39 16.31
C ALA A 256 1.70 5.26 16.00
N VAL A 257 2.59 4.70 15.19
CA VAL A 257 3.75 5.39 14.60
C VAL A 257 3.86 5.02 13.12
N ALA A 258 4.36 5.95 12.31
CA ALA A 258 4.68 5.71 10.91
C ALA A 258 6.20 5.66 10.73
N LEU A 259 6.68 4.64 10.01
CA LEU A 259 8.05 4.58 9.52
C LEU A 259 8.08 4.94 8.04
N PRO A 260 8.81 6.00 7.64
CA PRO A 260 8.92 6.39 6.24
C PRO A 260 9.71 5.35 5.43
N LEU A 261 9.24 5.09 4.22
CA LEU A 261 9.88 4.30 3.19
C LEU A 261 10.63 5.22 2.21
N SER A 262 11.58 4.66 1.45
CA SER A 262 12.43 5.45 0.54
C SER A 262 11.69 6.14 -0.61
N ASN A 263 10.48 5.71 -0.95
CA ASN A 263 9.66 6.35 -1.99
C ASN A 263 8.69 7.42 -1.48
N GLY A 264 8.74 7.79 -0.20
CA GLY A 264 7.76 8.71 0.41
C GLY A 264 6.54 8.02 1.02
N GLY A 265 6.33 6.74 0.69
CA GLY A 265 5.38 5.87 1.37
C GLY A 265 5.71 5.63 2.85
N LYS A 266 4.81 4.97 3.57
CA LYS A 266 4.94 4.76 5.01
C LYS A 266 4.48 3.36 5.40
N MET A 267 5.17 2.75 6.36
CA MET A 267 4.62 1.62 7.10
C MET A 267 4.14 2.08 8.47
N TRP A 268 2.84 1.96 8.68
CA TRP A 268 2.17 2.26 9.93
C TRP A 268 2.18 1.05 10.84
N PHE A 269 2.59 1.26 12.09
CA PHE A 269 2.43 0.29 13.17
C PHE A 269 1.37 0.81 14.13
N ILE A 270 0.28 0.07 14.26
CA ILE A 270 -0.88 0.41 15.08
C ILE A 270 -0.97 -0.60 16.21
N LEU A 271 -0.67 -0.15 17.41
CA LEU A 271 -0.64 -0.98 18.61
C LEU A 271 -1.94 -0.79 19.41
N PRO A 272 -2.79 -1.82 19.53
CA PRO A 272 -4.01 -1.76 20.33
C PRO A 272 -3.71 -1.41 21.80
N ASN A 273 -4.64 -0.66 22.40
CA ASN A 273 -4.67 -0.45 23.84
C ASN A 273 -5.08 -1.76 24.54
N LYS A 274 -4.76 -1.87 25.83
CA LYS A 274 -5.07 -3.07 26.62
C LYS A 274 -6.57 -3.41 26.55
N GLY A 275 -6.89 -4.65 26.21
CA GLY A 275 -8.26 -5.15 26.09
C GLY A 275 -8.94 -4.85 24.75
N VAL A 276 -8.21 -4.33 23.78
CA VAL A 276 -8.67 -4.14 22.39
C VAL A 276 -7.93 -5.13 21.51
N SER A 277 -8.66 -5.92 20.73
CA SER A 277 -8.09 -6.80 19.70
C SER A 277 -7.67 -5.98 18.47
N PRO A 278 -6.56 -6.33 17.78
CA PRO A 278 -6.15 -5.63 16.57
C PRO A 278 -7.20 -5.70 15.44
N GLU A 279 -7.99 -6.77 15.35
CA GLU A 279 -9.07 -6.95 14.38
C GLU A 279 -10.19 -5.92 14.58
N SER A 280 -10.57 -5.66 15.84
CA SER A 280 -11.61 -4.67 16.18
C SER A 280 -11.26 -3.22 15.81
N LEU A 281 -10.00 -2.97 15.38
CA LEU A 281 -9.59 -1.68 14.84
C LEU A 281 -10.11 -1.46 13.41
N PHE A 282 -10.30 -2.54 12.65
CA PHE A 282 -10.81 -2.53 11.26
C PHE A 282 -12.34 -2.51 11.18
N GLU A 283 -13.05 -2.68 12.29
CA GLU A 283 -14.51 -2.45 12.37
C GLU A 283 -14.93 -0.99 12.14
N SER A 284 -13.96 -0.06 12.22
CA SER A 284 -14.16 1.37 12.02
C SER A 284 -13.17 1.94 11.00
N ASP A 285 -13.48 3.10 10.43
CA ASP A 285 -12.61 3.81 9.48
C ASP A 285 -11.42 4.53 10.14
N ALA A 286 -11.20 4.36 11.46
CA ALA A 286 -10.24 5.15 12.22
C ALA A 286 -8.78 4.95 11.74
N ILE A 287 -8.37 3.72 11.47
CA ILE A 287 -7.04 3.43 10.90
C ILE A 287 -6.93 4.09 9.54
N LEU A 288 -7.88 3.85 8.63
CA LEU A 288 -7.84 4.36 7.27
C LEU A 288 -7.79 5.89 7.22
N ARG A 289 -8.56 6.57 8.07
CA ARG A 289 -8.52 8.03 8.21
C ARG A 289 -7.18 8.54 8.72
N LEU A 290 -6.59 7.85 9.70
CA LEU A 290 -5.26 8.20 10.19
C LEU A 290 -4.20 8.03 9.11
N THR A 291 -4.21 6.91 8.38
CA THR A 291 -3.17 6.60 7.40
C THR A 291 -3.30 7.44 6.13
N ASN A 292 -4.51 7.84 5.76
CA ASN A 292 -4.78 8.65 4.55
C ASN A 292 -4.55 10.17 4.75
N ASP A 293 -4.84 10.69 5.95
CA ASP A 293 -4.59 12.10 6.28
C ASP A 293 -4.06 12.22 7.72
N PRO A 294 -2.78 11.84 7.93
CA PRO A 294 -2.18 11.90 9.25
C PRO A 294 -2.04 13.34 9.77
N GLY A 295 -1.93 14.33 8.87
CA GLY A 295 -1.87 15.74 9.21
C GLY A 295 -3.15 16.24 9.87
N ALA A 296 -4.32 15.77 9.45
CA ALA A 296 -5.60 16.10 10.06
C ALA A 296 -5.89 15.36 11.37
N TRP A 297 -5.06 14.38 11.76
CA TRP A 297 -5.28 13.63 12.99
C TRP A 297 -5.07 14.50 14.24
N LYS A 298 -6.14 14.75 14.99
CA LYS A 298 -6.11 15.71 16.13
C LYS A 298 -5.23 15.25 17.30
N LYS A 299 -5.12 13.94 17.51
CA LYS A 299 -4.42 13.34 18.65
C LYS A 299 -3.04 12.86 18.21
N GLN A 300 -2.17 13.82 18.01
CA GLN A 300 -0.79 13.58 17.58
C GLN A 300 0.19 14.45 18.35
N LYS A 301 1.44 14.01 18.42
CA LYS A 301 2.50 14.77 19.07
C LYS A 301 3.85 14.41 18.45
N HIS A 302 4.65 15.43 18.15
CA HIS A 302 6.04 15.26 17.73
C HIS A 302 6.95 15.13 18.97
N LEU A 303 7.77 14.08 19.00
CA LEU A 303 8.69 13.78 20.10
C LEU A 303 9.74 12.73 19.71
N ILE A 304 10.70 12.46 20.59
CA ILE A 304 11.61 11.31 20.44
C ILE A 304 10.86 10.03 20.77
N ILE A 305 10.88 9.06 19.86
CA ILE A 305 10.21 7.77 20.02
C ILE A 305 11.26 6.67 19.95
N ASN A 306 11.47 5.97 21.08
CA ASN A 306 12.28 4.77 21.13
C ASN A 306 11.40 3.59 20.70
N LYS A 307 11.66 3.06 19.51
CA LYS A 307 10.90 1.98 18.89
C LYS A 307 11.59 0.65 19.12
N ALA A 308 10.80 -0.36 19.46
CA ALA A 308 11.18 -1.77 19.43
C ALA A 308 10.12 -2.51 18.60
N ILE A 309 10.50 -2.98 17.42
CA ILE A 309 9.58 -3.56 16.43
C ILE A 309 10.07 -4.97 16.08
N PRO A 310 9.24 -6.02 16.22
CA PRO A 310 9.65 -7.36 15.86
C PRO A 310 9.83 -7.46 14.35
N LYS A 311 10.85 -8.18 13.92
CA LYS A 311 10.89 -8.72 12.56
C LYS A 311 9.71 -9.68 12.40
N PHE A 312 9.07 -9.67 11.25
CA PHE A 312 8.00 -10.61 10.96
C PHE A 312 7.95 -10.95 9.47
N ASP A 313 7.34 -12.09 9.21
CA ASP A 313 7.06 -12.63 7.89
C ASP A 313 5.66 -13.25 7.98
N VAL A 314 4.68 -12.55 7.42
CA VAL A 314 3.28 -12.95 7.46
C VAL A 314 2.79 -13.25 6.06
N THR A 315 2.10 -14.38 5.94
CA THR A 315 1.41 -14.79 4.72
C THR A 315 -0.07 -14.90 5.04
N GLY A 316 -0.90 -14.34 4.17
CA GLY A 316 -2.35 -14.48 4.17
C GLY A 316 -2.76 -15.21 2.91
N GLU A 317 -3.42 -16.34 3.07
CA GLU A 317 -3.98 -17.14 1.98
C GLU A 317 -5.50 -17.05 2.10
N ASN A 318 -6.13 -16.21 1.28
CA ASN A 318 -7.55 -15.88 1.42
C ASN A 318 -8.34 -16.47 0.26
N ASN A 319 -9.24 -17.41 0.56
CA ASN A 319 -10.36 -17.72 -0.33
C ASN A 319 -11.36 -16.57 -0.23
N LEU A 320 -11.47 -15.78 -1.28
CA LEU A 320 -12.27 -14.57 -1.30
C LEU A 320 -13.76 -14.81 -1.61
N VAL A 321 -14.18 -16.03 -1.96
CA VAL A 321 -15.58 -16.27 -2.39
C VAL A 321 -16.58 -15.82 -1.33
N GLU A 322 -16.46 -16.30 -0.09
CA GLU A 322 -17.38 -15.93 0.99
C GLU A 322 -17.28 -14.43 1.33
N SER A 323 -16.06 -13.89 1.41
CA SER A 323 -15.84 -12.46 1.69
C SER A 323 -16.43 -11.56 0.61
N LEU A 324 -16.30 -11.90 -0.67
CA LEU A 324 -16.88 -11.12 -1.77
C LEU A 324 -18.41 -11.18 -1.78
N GLN A 325 -18.98 -12.35 -1.44
CA GLN A 325 -20.43 -12.49 -1.25
C GLN A 325 -20.94 -11.63 -0.07
N ASN A 326 -20.21 -11.60 1.04
CA ASN A 326 -20.51 -10.75 2.20
C ASN A 326 -20.37 -9.25 1.89
N LEU A 327 -19.44 -8.89 1.01
CA LEU A 327 -19.29 -7.53 0.50
C LEU A 327 -20.39 -7.14 -0.50
N GLY A 328 -21.18 -8.10 -1.00
CA GLY A 328 -22.34 -7.85 -1.86
C GLY A 328 -22.19 -8.34 -3.30
N VAL A 329 -21.08 -8.96 -3.67
CA VAL A 329 -20.89 -9.61 -4.97
C VAL A 329 -21.43 -11.04 -4.89
N GLN A 330 -22.71 -11.23 -5.18
CA GLN A 330 -23.38 -12.53 -5.05
C GLN A 330 -23.57 -13.20 -6.39
N LEU A 331 -24.06 -12.46 -7.39
CA LEU A 331 -24.47 -13.01 -8.69
C LEU A 331 -23.29 -13.57 -9.47
N ALA A 332 -22.09 -13.01 -9.31
CA ALA A 332 -20.89 -13.51 -9.99
C ALA A 332 -20.57 -14.98 -9.63
N PHE A 333 -21.04 -15.46 -8.47
CA PHE A 333 -20.83 -16.82 -7.97
C PHE A 333 -22.06 -17.74 -8.18
N ASP A 334 -23.14 -17.25 -8.80
CA ASP A 334 -24.37 -18.01 -9.04
C ASP A 334 -24.46 -18.43 -10.52
N ILE A 335 -24.19 -19.71 -10.80
CA ILE A 335 -24.22 -20.31 -12.15
C ILE A 335 -25.49 -20.01 -12.96
N THR A 336 -26.62 -19.76 -12.30
CA THR A 336 -27.91 -19.54 -12.98
C THR A 336 -28.24 -18.07 -13.22
N LYS A 337 -27.49 -17.13 -12.62
CA LYS A 337 -27.79 -15.70 -12.65
C LYS A 337 -26.62 -14.81 -13.02
N SER A 338 -25.40 -15.31 -12.94
CA SER A 338 -24.20 -14.62 -13.37
C SER A 338 -24.33 -14.20 -14.84
N ASP A 339 -24.02 -12.94 -15.11
CA ASP A 339 -24.03 -12.38 -16.46
C ASP A 339 -22.58 -12.17 -16.90
N PHE A 340 -22.04 -13.12 -17.67
CA PHE A 340 -20.74 -13.00 -18.36
C PHE A 340 -20.92 -12.73 -19.86
N THR A 341 -22.10 -12.26 -20.28
CA THR A 341 -22.35 -11.95 -21.69
C THR A 341 -21.40 -10.92 -22.28
N PRO A 342 -20.78 -9.98 -21.53
CA PRO A 342 -19.72 -9.14 -22.10
C PRO A 342 -18.46 -9.90 -22.51
N LEU A 343 -18.16 -11.03 -21.88
CA LEU A 343 -16.99 -11.86 -22.18
C LEU A 343 -17.22 -12.80 -23.36
N THR A 344 -18.32 -13.54 -23.35
CA THR A 344 -18.63 -14.59 -24.33
C THR A 344 -20.13 -14.91 -24.33
N ASP A 345 -20.61 -15.55 -25.38
CA ASP A 345 -22.00 -16.06 -25.46
C ASP A 345 -22.13 -17.49 -24.93
N PHE A 346 -21.06 -18.07 -24.37
CA PHE A 346 -21.10 -19.39 -23.73
C PHE A 346 -21.98 -19.34 -22.46
N PRO A 347 -22.91 -20.29 -22.26
CA PRO A 347 -23.87 -20.24 -21.16
C PRO A 347 -23.26 -20.67 -19.82
N ASP A 348 -23.97 -20.38 -18.73
CA ASP A 348 -23.74 -20.93 -17.38
C ASP A 348 -22.32 -20.70 -16.81
N ILE A 349 -21.75 -19.51 -17.05
CA ILE A 349 -20.43 -19.12 -16.55
C ILE A 349 -20.56 -18.45 -15.20
N TYR A 350 -19.77 -18.85 -14.21
CA TYR A 350 -19.68 -18.21 -12.89
C TYR A 350 -18.25 -18.25 -12.36
N VAL A 351 -17.95 -17.43 -11.35
CA VAL A 351 -16.70 -17.51 -10.61
C VAL A 351 -16.78 -18.70 -9.67
N SER A 352 -16.03 -19.77 -9.97
CA SER A 352 -15.94 -20.95 -9.11
C SER A 352 -14.92 -20.78 -7.97
N LYS A 353 -13.88 -19.97 -8.20
CA LYS A 353 -12.78 -19.74 -7.25
C LYS A 353 -12.30 -18.30 -7.32
N ALA A 354 -12.03 -17.71 -6.16
CA ALA A 354 -11.34 -16.44 -6.02
C ALA A 354 -10.29 -16.57 -4.90
N GLN A 355 -9.01 -16.42 -5.23
CA GLN A 355 -7.90 -16.61 -4.30
C GLN A 355 -7.03 -15.36 -4.29
N HIS A 356 -6.64 -14.90 -3.09
CA HIS A 356 -5.81 -13.73 -2.89
C HIS A 356 -4.77 -14.01 -1.82
N ASP A 357 -3.57 -14.34 -2.30
CA ASP A 357 -2.42 -14.65 -1.46
C ASP A 357 -1.50 -13.43 -1.35
N VAL A 358 -1.09 -13.12 -0.14
CA VAL A 358 -0.23 -11.97 0.15
C VAL A 358 0.82 -12.36 1.17
N ARG A 359 2.05 -11.90 0.96
CA ARG A 359 3.13 -12.02 1.93
C ARG A 359 3.75 -10.67 2.21
N VAL A 360 3.88 -10.33 3.50
CA VAL A 360 4.58 -9.12 3.96
C VAL A 360 5.68 -9.54 4.92
N LYS A 361 6.90 -9.10 4.61
CA LYS A 361 8.10 -9.41 5.38
C LYS A 361 8.89 -8.14 5.64
N ILE A 362 9.34 -7.96 6.89
CA ILE A 362 10.16 -6.81 7.26
C ILE A 362 11.44 -7.21 7.98
N ASP A 363 12.51 -6.44 7.72
CA ASP A 363 13.79 -6.55 8.41
C ASP A 363 14.44 -5.16 8.62
N GLU A 364 15.70 -5.14 9.03
CA GLU A 364 16.42 -3.93 9.37
C GLU A 364 16.59 -2.95 8.20
N LYS A 365 16.51 -3.44 6.95
CA LYS A 365 16.69 -2.64 5.74
C LYS A 365 15.38 -2.07 5.23
N GLY A 366 14.28 -2.77 5.44
CA GLY A 366 12.98 -2.37 4.92
C GLY A 366 12.03 -3.54 4.76
N VAL A 367 11.21 -3.38 3.74
CA VAL A 367 10.41 -4.41 3.09
C VAL A 367 11.26 -4.95 1.91
N GLU A 368 12.10 -5.99 2.13
CA GLU A 368 13.08 -6.71 1.25
C GLU A 368 14.22 -5.95 0.47
N ALA A 369 15.39 -6.58 0.17
CA ALA A 369 16.75 -6.04 0.49
C ALA A 369 17.89 -5.86 -0.60
N ALA A 370 18.86 -4.93 -0.35
CA ALA A 370 20.32 -4.90 -0.70
C ALA A 370 21.11 -3.95 0.27
N ALA A 371 22.46 -3.89 0.29
CA ALA A 371 23.25 -3.28 1.41
C ALA A 371 24.41 -2.31 1.03
N TYR A 372 24.61 -1.25 1.83
CA TYR A 372 25.93 -0.63 2.14
C TYR A 372 25.91 0.12 3.49
N THR A 373 27.09 0.35 4.08
CA THR A 373 27.27 0.91 5.44
C THR A 373 28.00 2.25 5.42
N VAL A 374 27.51 3.23 6.19
CA VAL A 374 28.22 4.47 6.52
C VAL A 374 28.12 4.70 8.03
N ILE A 375 29.26 4.92 8.69
CA ILE A 375 29.35 5.25 10.13
C ILE A 375 29.82 6.71 10.24
N ILE A 376 29.03 7.57 10.87
CA ILE A 376 29.42 8.96 11.18
C ILE A 376 29.13 9.21 12.67
N PRO A 377 30.16 9.37 13.54
CA PRO A 377 29.95 9.81 14.91
C PRO A 377 29.82 11.34 14.98
N VAL A 378 28.94 11.84 15.84
CA VAL A 378 28.82 13.29 16.13
C VAL A 378 29.02 13.54 17.62
N LEU A 379 29.71 14.64 17.94
CA LEU A 379 29.99 15.13 19.29
C LEU A 379 28.72 15.61 20.00
N GLY A 380 28.58 15.28 21.28
CA GLY A 380 27.46 15.68 22.11
C GLY A 380 27.54 17.13 22.59
N SER A 381 26.36 17.76 22.76
CA SER A 381 26.18 18.82 23.76
C SER A 381 24.70 19.02 24.15
N THR A 382 24.50 19.26 25.45
CA THR A 382 23.34 19.84 26.17
C THR A 382 21.97 19.16 26.09
N ARG A 383 21.66 18.40 27.16
CA ARG A 383 20.33 17.86 27.51
C ARG A 383 19.31 18.98 27.77
N PHE A 384 18.36 19.15 26.87
CA PHE A 384 16.97 19.39 27.27
C PHE A 384 16.32 18.01 27.48
N PRO A 385 15.44 17.80 28.48
CA PRO A 385 14.61 16.60 28.46
C PRO A 385 13.62 16.75 27.31
N GLU A 386 14.06 16.41 26.10
CA GLU A 386 13.13 16.06 25.04
C GLU A 386 12.27 14.94 25.60
N LYS A 387 10.96 15.17 25.69
CA LYS A 387 10.02 14.17 26.18
C LYS A 387 10.17 12.97 25.26
N SER A 388 10.82 11.90 25.70
CA SER A 388 10.89 10.65 24.95
C SER A 388 9.74 9.74 25.37
N MET A 389 9.34 8.85 24.47
CA MET A 389 8.45 7.74 24.80
C MET A 389 8.95 6.45 24.18
N ASP A 390 8.58 5.33 24.78
CA ASP A 390 8.85 4.01 24.23
C ASP A 390 7.60 3.51 23.47
N PHE A 391 7.79 3.04 22.24
CA PHE A 391 6.79 2.39 21.43
C PHE A 391 7.27 0.96 21.12
N ILE A 392 6.84 0.04 21.97
CA ILE A 392 7.27 -1.36 21.96
C ILE A 392 6.13 -2.20 21.39
N VAL A 393 6.38 -2.87 20.26
CA VAL A 393 5.42 -3.71 19.55
C VAL A 393 5.58 -5.16 20.01
N ASP A 394 5.38 -5.40 21.31
CA ASP A 394 5.60 -6.67 22.01
C ASP A 394 4.35 -7.56 22.11
N ARG A 395 3.29 -7.23 21.38
CA ARG A 395 1.99 -7.91 21.45
C ARG A 395 1.23 -7.71 20.13
N PRO A 396 0.11 -8.43 19.90
CA PRO A 396 -0.66 -8.33 18.67
C PRO A 396 -0.94 -6.90 18.22
N PHE A 397 -0.70 -6.64 16.94
CA PHE A 397 -0.75 -5.31 16.36
C PHE A 397 -1.29 -5.33 14.94
N ALA A 398 -1.76 -4.18 14.46
CA ALA A 398 -2.13 -3.98 13.08
C ALA A 398 -1.06 -3.17 12.35
N PHE A 399 -0.95 -3.36 11.03
CA PHE A 399 -0.10 -2.53 10.18
C PHE A 399 -0.82 -2.12 8.90
N VAL A 400 -0.36 -1.01 8.32
CA VAL A 400 -0.77 -0.56 6.97
C VAL A 400 0.47 -0.05 6.25
N ILE A 401 0.67 -0.49 5.01
CA ILE A 401 1.71 0.04 4.12
C ILE A 401 1.01 0.97 3.12
N THR A 402 1.46 2.21 3.01
CA THR A 402 0.92 3.19 2.09
C THR A 402 1.94 3.64 1.04
N SER A 403 1.46 4.02 -0.15
CA SER A 403 2.26 4.74 -1.15
C SER A 403 2.58 6.17 -0.67
N ASP A 404 3.36 6.91 -1.47
CA ASP A 404 3.63 8.34 -1.24
C ASP A 404 2.35 9.18 -1.21
N ASP A 405 1.38 8.81 -2.06
CA ASP A 405 0.04 9.39 -2.08
C ASP A 405 -0.88 8.84 -0.97
N ASP A 406 -0.32 8.20 0.06
CA ASP A 406 -1.02 7.60 1.20
C ASP A 406 -2.06 6.52 0.83
N LEU A 407 -2.00 5.95 -0.39
CA LEU A 407 -2.88 4.86 -0.81
C LEU A 407 -2.53 3.57 -0.07
N PRO A 408 -3.52 2.83 0.48
CA PRO A 408 -3.25 1.61 1.23
C PRO A 408 -2.88 0.44 0.31
N LEU A 409 -1.59 0.12 0.23
CA LEU A 409 -1.05 -0.97 -0.59
C LEU A 409 -1.28 -2.34 0.08
N PHE A 410 -1.04 -2.40 1.40
CA PHE A 410 -1.21 -3.60 2.21
C PHE A 410 -1.76 -3.23 3.58
N ALA A 411 -2.57 -4.11 4.15
CA ALA A 411 -3.02 -4.01 5.53
C ALA A 411 -3.06 -5.39 6.16
N GLY A 412 -2.81 -5.46 7.47
CA GLY A 412 -2.83 -6.73 8.17
C GLY A 412 -2.81 -6.63 9.68
N VAL A 413 -2.99 -7.80 10.28
CA VAL A 413 -2.93 -8.07 11.72
C VAL A 413 -1.85 -9.13 11.95
N VAL A 414 -0.97 -8.85 12.90
CA VAL A 414 0.06 -9.77 13.35
C VAL A 414 -0.28 -10.19 14.78
N ASN A 415 -0.82 -11.40 14.92
CA ASN A 415 -1.14 -12.04 16.19
C ASN A 415 0.00 -12.93 16.71
N GLU A 416 0.84 -13.43 15.81
CA GLU A 416 2.02 -14.25 16.10
C GLU A 416 3.24 -13.78 15.27
N VAL A 417 4.42 -13.87 15.87
CA VAL A 417 5.71 -13.68 15.19
C VAL A 417 6.49 -14.99 15.27
N LYS A 418 7.24 -15.33 14.20
CA LYS A 418 8.01 -16.57 14.09
C LYS A 418 9.51 -16.33 14.25
#